data_AF-W9VKU2-F1
#
_entry.id   AF-W9VKU2-F1
#
_cell.length_a   1.000
_cell.length_b   1.000
_cell.length_c   1.000
_cell.angle_alpha   90.00
_cell.angle_beta   90.00
_cell.angle_gamma   90.00
#
_symmetry.space_group_name_H-M   'P 1'
#
loop_
_entity.id
_entity.type
_entity.pdbx_description
1 polymer ?
#
loop_
_entity_poly.entity_id
_entity_poly.type
_entity_poly.pdbx_seq_one_letter_code
_entity_poly.pdbx_strand_id
1 'polypeptide(L)'
;MNETDYPLSEVPADARKGLVSTSLVLLGFTFFTATMWAGGSLGTAFSFSELLFVILIGNLLLGTYAAALAYIACKSGLNSVLMGRFCFGEKGSKLSDFILGFTQIGWYAWGTATLSIVLIKTTGLPEALEIPLMILFGFAFCATAMIGYKGLDWLSRFAVPA
;
A
#
# COMPACT_ATOMS: atom_id res chain seq x y z
N MET A 1 27.97 -5.52 0.83
CA MET A 1 27.86 -4.05 0.83
C MET A 1 26.58 -3.71 0.08
N ASN A 2 25.53 -3.49 0.86
CA ASN A 2 24.14 -3.08 0.59
C ASN A 2 23.60 -3.18 -0.85
N GLU A 3 22.72 -4.16 -1.10
CA GLU A 3 21.69 -4.05 -2.14
C GLU A 3 20.80 -2.86 -1.78
N THR A 4 21.05 -1.70 -2.40
CA THR A 4 20.23 -0.50 -2.23
C THR A 4 19.10 -0.53 -3.24
N ASP A 5 17.84 -0.42 -2.79
CA ASP A 5 16.65 -0.26 -3.66
C ASP A 5 16.59 1.10 -4.39
N TYR A 6 17.75 1.71 -4.65
CA TYR A 6 17.93 3.01 -5.31
C TYR A 6 16.93 4.09 -4.83
N PRO A 7 16.77 4.34 -3.51
CA PRO A 7 15.75 5.27 -3.03
C PRO A 7 16.03 6.73 -3.39
N LEU A 8 17.29 7.07 -3.65
CA LEU A 8 17.76 8.44 -3.91
C LEU A 8 18.36 8.60 -5.32
N SER A 9 18.29 7.58 -6.17
CA SER A 9 18.89 7.57 -7.49
C SER A 9 17.99 6.82 -8.48
N GLU A 10 18.24 6.99 -9.77
CA GLU A 10 17.52 6.22 -10.79
C GLU A 10 17.91 4.73 -10.72
N VAL A 11 16.95 3.84 -10.99
CA VAL A 11 17.19 2.39 -11.03
C VAL A 11 17.90 2.04 -12.36
N PRO A 12 19.13 1.48 -12.32
CA PRO A 12 19.84 1.00 -13.50
C PRO A 12 19.04 -0.04 -14.28
N ALA A 13 19.22 -0.09 -15.60
CA ALA A 13 18.41 -0.95 -16.47
C ALA A 13 18.52 -2.45 -16.12
N ASP A 14 19.70 -2.89 -15.67
CA ASP A 14 20.02 -4.24 -15.23
C ASP A 14 19.38 -4.61 -13.87
N ALA A 15 19.01 -3.61 -13.06
CA ALA A 15 18.36 -3.80 -11.77
C ALA A 15 16.82 -3.71 -11.83
N ARG A 16 16.23 -3.39 -13.00
CA ARG A 16 14.76 -3.24 -13.15
C ARG A 16 14.06 -4.60 -13.06
N LYS A 17 12.99 -4.65 -12.27
CA LYS A 17 12.16 -5.86 -12.12
C LYS A 17 11.16 -5.98 -13.28
N GLY A 18 10.86 -7.22 -13.65
CA GLY A 18 9.92 -7.53 -14.73
C GLY A 18 8.46 -7.38 -14.31
N LEU A 19 7.57 -7.26 -15.31
CA LEU A 19 6.13 -7.03 -15.13
C LEU A 19 5.47 -8.00 -14.15
N VAL A 20 5.76 -9.30 -14.25
CA VAL A 20 5.13 -10.32 -13.40
C VAL A 20 5.44 -10.07 -11.92
N SER A 21 6.69 -9.78 -11.58
CA SER A 21 7.09 -9.49 -10.19
C SER A 21 6.39 -8.25 -9.66
N THR A 22 6.35 -7.16 -10.44
CA THR A 22 5.67 -5.92 -10.06
C THR A 22 4.16 -6.11 -9.94
N SER A 23 3.53 -6.85 -10.86
CA SER A 23 2.09 -7.14 -10.82
C SER A 23 1.70 -7.97 -9.60
N LEU A 24 2.51 -8.95 -9.19
CA LEU A 24 2.25 -9.74 -7.98
C LEU A 24 2.33 -8.88 -6.71
N VAL A 25 3.29 -7.95 -6.65
CA VAL A 25 3.39 -6.98 -5.54
C VAL A 25 2.17 -6.05 -5.52
N LEU A 26 1.76 -5.53 -6.67
CA LEU A 26 0.57 -4.67 -6.79
C LEU A 26 -0.71 -5.42 -6.41
N LEU A 27 -0.86 -6.68 -6.81
CA LEU A 27 -1.97 -7.53 -6.40
C LEU A 27 -2.01 -7.70 -4.88
N GLY A 28 -0.87 -7.99 -4.24
CA GLY A 28 -0.77 -8.04 -2.78
C GLY A 28 -1.23 -6.73 -2.11
N PHE A 29 -0.87 -5.59 -2.70
CA PHE A 29 -1.31 -4.28 -2.21
C PHE A 29 -2.82 -4.04 -2.37
N THR A 30 -3.47 -4.62 -3.39
CA THR A 30 -4.92 -4.51 -3.56
C THR A 30 -5.72 -5.32 -2.54
N PHE A 31 -5.14 -6.39 -1.98
CA PHE A 31 -5.71 -7.18 -0.87
C PHE A 31 -5.51 -6.47 0.47
N PHE A 32 -6.06 -5.27 0.59
CA PHE A 32 -6.01 -4.48 1.80
C PHE A 32 -7.39 -4.44 2.47
N THR A 33 -7.45 -4.58 3.78
CA THR A 33 -8.73 -4.68 4.50
C THR A 33 -9.65 -3.48 4.24
N ALA A 34 -9.11 -2.28 3.97
CA ALA A 34 -9.94 -1.12 3.66
C ALA A 34 -10.67 -1.26 2.32
N THR A 35 -10.00 -1.79 1.30
CA THR A 35 -10.61 -1.99 -0.02
C THR A 35 -11.70 -3.06 0.08
N MET A 36 -11.49 -4.11 0.89
CA MET A 36 -12.51 -5.12 1.18
C MET A 36 -13.72 -4.53 1.92
N TRP A 37 -13.49 -3.69 2.93
CA TRP A 37 -14.57 -3.03 3.67
C TRP A 37 -15.37 -2.06 2.80
N ALA A 38 -14.69 -1.27 1.96
CA ALA A 38 -15.32 -0.39 0.98
C ALA A 38 -16.13 -1.20 -0.04
N GLY A 39 -15.58 -2.30 -0.56
CA GLY A 39 -16.27 -3.20 -1.48
C GLY A 39 -17.51 -3.84 -0.86
N GLY A 40 -17.44 -4.29 0.39
CA GLY A 40 -18.58 -4.83 1.14
C GLY A 40 -19.67 -3.78 1.34
N SER A 41 -19.29 -2.55 1.68
CA SER A 41 -20.23 -1.43 1.85
C SER A 41 -20.91 -1.08 0.51
N LEU A 42 -20.16 -1.01 -0.58
CA LEU A 42 -20.67 -0.83 -1.95
C LEU A 42 -21.65 -1.94 -2.35
N GLY A 43 -21.36 -3.20 -1.98
CA GLY A 43 -22.22 -4.34 -2.27
C GLY A 43 -23.61 -4.26 -1.62
N THR A 44 -23.75 -3.53 -0.51
CA THR A 44 -25.06 -3.29 0.12
C THR A 44 -25.83 -2.11 -0.47
N ALA A 45 -25.15 -1.24 -1.21
CA ALA A 45 -25.71 0.00 -1.75
C ALA A 45 -26.26 -0.13 -3.18
N PHE A 46 -25.81 -1.14 -3.94
CA PHE A 46 -26.15 -1.33 -5.35
C PHE A 46 -26.74 -2.72 -5.61
N SER A 47 -27.57 -2.85 -6.64
CA SER A 47 -27.97 -4.17 -7.14
C SER A 47 -26.77 -4.90 -7.77
N PHE A 48 -26.84 -6.23 -7.89
CA PHE A 48 -25.73 -7.04 -8.42
C PHE A 48 -25.23 -6.56 -9.79
N SER A 49 -26.15 -6.25 -10.72
CA SER A 49 -25.81 -5.78 -12.06
C SER A 49 -25.13 -4.41 -12.04
N GLU A 50 -25.65 -3.47 -11.24
CA GLU A 50 -25.05 -2.14 -11.09
C GLU A 50 -23.66 -2.23 -10.46
N LEU A 51 -23.51 -3.07 -9.43
CA LEU A 51 -22.25 -3.32 -8.77
C LEU A 51 -21.19 -3.85 -9.75
N LEU A 52 -21.55 -4.77 -10.65
CA LEU A 52 -20.63 -5.26 -11.68
C LEU A 52 -20.13 -4.14 -12.60
N PHE A 53 -21.01 -3.23 -13.04
CA PHE A 53 -20.61 -2.09 -13.86
C PHE A 53 -19.74 -1.10 -13.09
N VAL A 54 -20.09 -0.80 -11.83
CA VAL A 54 -19.30 0.09 -10.97
C VAL A 54 -17.90 -0.48 -10.74
N ILE A 55 -17.79 -1.78 -10.44
CA ILE A 55 -16.51 -2.47 -10.27
C ILE A 55 -15.71 -2.43 -11.57
N LEU A 56 -16.32 -2.78 -12.71
CA LEU A 56 -15.63 -2.82 -14.00
C LEU A 56 -15.10 -1.44 -14.39
N ILE A 57 -15.94 -0.41 -14.38
CA ILE A 57 -15.57 0.94 -14.77
C ILE A 57 -14.55 1.52 -13.80
N GLY A 58 -14.77 1.35 -12.49
CA GLY A 58 -13.85 1.81 -11.45
C GLY A 58 -12.45 1.20 -11.59
N ASN A 59 -12.38 -0.12 -11.81
CA ASN A 59 -11.10 -0.80 -12.02
C ASN A 59 -10.44 -0.43 -13.35
N LEU A 60 -11.20 -0.20 -14.43
CA LEU A 60 -10.64 0.24 -15.70
C LEU A 60 -10.04 1.65 -15.60
N LEU A 61 -10.73 2.58 -14.92
CA LEU A 61 -10.21 3.92 -14.69
C LEU A 61 -8.94 3.89 -13.83
N LEU A 62 -9.00 3.19 -12.69
CA LEU A 62 -7.86 3.07 -11.78
C LEU A 62 -6.68 2.34 -12.44
N GLY A 63 -6.95 1.25 -13.15
CA GLY A 63 -5.94 0.45 -13.83
C GLY A 63 -5.26 1.22 -14.96
N THR A 64 -6.02 1.99 -15.75
CA THR A 64 -5.45 2.85 -16.80
C THR A 64 -4.56 3.94 -16.19
N TYR A 65 -5.02 4.58 -15.11
CA TYR A 65 -4.23 5.57 -14.38
C TYR A 65 -2.94 4.98 -13.82
N ALA A 66 -3.02 3.83 -13.14
CA ALA A 66 -1.86 3.14 -12.60
C ALA A 66 -0.89 2.67 -13.69
N ALA A 67 -1.39 2.16 -14.82
CA ALA A 67 -0.58 1.74 -15.95
C ALA A 67 0.17 2.91 -16.58
N ALA A 68 -0.47 4.08 -16.72
CA ALA A 68 0.18 5.29 -17.20
C ALA A 68 1.32 5.73 -16.28
N LEU A 69 1.10 5.74 -14.96
CA LEU A 69 2.13 6.06 -13.98
C LEU A 69 3.27 5.02 -13.97
N ALA A 70 2.95 3.74 -14.04
CA ALA A 70 3.92 2.66 -14.09
C ALA A 70 4.79 2.74 -15.35
N TYR A 71 4.21 3.11 -16.50
CA TYR A 71 4.95 3.34 -17.74
C TYR A 71 5.93 4.51 -17.60
N ILE A 72 5.48 5.63 -17.02
CA ILE A 72 6.35 6.79 -16.78
C ILE A 72 7.51 6.42 -15.85
N ALA A 73 7.22 5.73 -14.73
CA ALA A 73 8.21 5.29 -13.76
C ALA A 73 9.21 4.28 -14.36
N CYS A 74 8.73 3.35 -15.18
CA CYS A 74 9.57 2.38 -15.89
C CYS A 74 10.50 3.09 -16.88
N LYS A 75 10.02 4.07 -17.63
CA LYS A 75 10.84 4.79 -18.61
C LYS A 75 11.89 5.68 -17.92
N SER A 76 11.50 6.41 -16.88
CA SER A 76 12.41 7.31 -16.15
C SER A 76 13.36 6.59 -15.19
N GLY A 77 12.97 5.42 -14.66
CA GLY A 77 13.71 4.77 -13.58
C GLY A 77 13.61 5.49 -12.23
N LEU A 78 12.71 6.48 -12.11
CA LEU A 78 12.56 7.34 -10.94
C LEU A 78 11.39 6.89 -10.06
N ASN A 79 11.54 7.02 -8.75
CA ASN A 79 10.42 6.92 -7.82
C ASN A 79 9.62 8.24 -7.77
N SER A 80 8.43 8.19 -7.17
CA SER A 80 7.49 9.33 -7.13
C SER A 80 8.07 10.59 -6.49
N VAL A 81 8.93 10.44 -5.48
CA VAL A 81 9.59 11.57 -4.80
C VAL A 81 10.59 12.25 -5.73
N LEU A 82 11.43 11.47 -6.42
CA LEU A 82 12.38 11.99 -7.39
C LEU A 82 11.67 12.67 -8.57
N MET A 83 10.61 12.05 -9.11
CA MET A 83 9.77 12.67 -10.15
C MET A 83 9.16 14.01 -9.67
N GLY A 84 8.69 14.06 -8.41
CA GLY A 84 8.17 15.29 -7.80
C GLY A 84 9.22 16.41 -7.74
N ARG A 85 10.49 16.08 -7.46
CA ARG A 85 11.60 17.05 -7.47
C ARG A 85 11.89 17.58 -8.88
N PHE A 86 11.78 16.75 -9.91
CA PHE A 86 11.94 17.20 -11.30
C PHE A 86 10.80 18.12 -11.75
N CYS A 87 9.55 17.82 -11.36
CA CYS A 87 8.39 18.62 -11.76
C CYS A 87 8.24 19.94 -10.99
N PHE A 88 8.47 19.93 -9.67
CA PHE A 88 8.17 21.06 -8.79
C PHE A 88 9.42 21.75 -8.20
N GLY A 89 10.61 21.23 -8.50
CA GLY A 89 11.85 21.66 -7.87
C GLY A 89 11.95 21.24 -6.40
N GLU A 90 13.11 21.47 -5.80
CA GLU A 90 13.45 21.00 -4.45
C GLU A 90 12.62 21.64 -3.33
N LYS A 91 12.12 22.86 -3.55
CA LYS A 91 11.24 23.56 -2.59
C LYS A 91 9.77 23.21 -2.81
N GLY A 92 9.33 23.09 -4.06
CA GLY A 92 7.93 22.78 -4.40
C GLY A 92 7.57 21.33 -4.13
N SER A 93 8.51 20.39 -4.29
CA SER A 93 8.27 18.97 -4.02
C SER A 93 7.95 18.68 -2.56
N LYS A 94 8.38 19.53 -1.62
CA LYS A 94 8.13 19.36 -0.19
C LYS A 94 6.65 19.25 0.16
N LEU A 95 5.78 19.97 -0.55
CA LEU A 95 4.34 19.87 -0.35
C LEU A 95 3.81 18.52 -0.83
N SER A 96 4.27 18.05 -1.99
CA SER A 96 3.93 16.73 -2.51
C SER A 96 4.40 15.63 -1.56
N ASP A 97 5.64 15.73 -1.08
CA ASP A 97 6.23 14.78 -0.12
C ASP A 97 5.44 14.77 1.20
N PHE A 98 5.03 15.94 1.68
CA PHE A 98 4.21 16.06 2.88
C PHE A 98 2.84 15.40 2.72
N ILE A 99 2.12 15.67 1.61
CA ILE A 99 0.79 15.10 1.35
C ILE A 99 0.88 13.57 1.23
N LEU A 100 1.89 13.08 0.50
CA LEU A 100 2.13 11.65 0.34
C LEU A 100 2.43 11.00 1.69
N GLY A 101 3.34 11.57 2.48
CA GLY A 101 3.69 11.08 3.81
C GLY A 101 2.50 11.10 4.78
N PHE A 102 1.74 12.19 4.80
CA PHE A 102 0.56 12.32 5.65
C PHE A 102 -0.51 11.26 5.33
N THR A 103 -0.71 10.97 4.05
CA THR A 103 -1.64 9.93 3.62
C THR A 103 -1.20 8.55 4.09
N GLN A 104 0.12 8.25 4.07
CA GLN A 104 0.63 6.99 4.63
C GLN A 104 0.36 6.86 6.12
N ILE A 105 0.46 7.95 6.89
CA ILE A 105 0.11 7.95 8.33
C ILE A 105 -1.38 7.60 8.51
N GLY A 106 -2.26 8.14 7.68
CA GLY A 106 -3.70 7.83 7.72
C GLY A 106 -3.99 6.35 7.48
N TRP A 107 -3.38 5.76 6.44
CA TRP A 107 -3.55 4.33 6.16
C TRP A 107 -2.96 3.44 7.24
N TYR A 108 -1.83 3.83 7.82
CA TYR A 108 -1.21 3.14 8.94
C TYR A 108 -2.11 3.12 10.19
N ALA A 109 -2.66 4.28 10.55
CA ALA A 109 -3.58 4.41 11.68
C ALA A 109 -4.85 3.57 11.47
N TRP A 110 -5.46 3.65 10.29
CA TRP A 110 -6.65 2.88 9.96
C TRP A 110 -6.40 1.37 9.99
N GLY A 111 -5.28 0.91 9.43
CA GLY A 111 -4.90 -0.51 9.42
C GLY A 111 -4.68 -1.06 10.83
N THR A 112 -3.96 -0.31 11.66
CA THR A 112 -3.70 -0.68 13.06
C THR A 112 -4.99 -0.73 13.88
N ALA A 113 -5.87 0.26 13.69
CA ALA A 113 -7.17 0.31 14.36
C ALA A 113 -8.06 -0.88 13.96
N THR A 114 -8.15 -1.15 12.66
CA THR A 114 -8.98 -2.23 12.13
C THR A 114 -8.52 -3.59 12.64
N LEU A 115 -7.21 -3.84 12.71
CA LEU A 115 -6.68 -5.08 13.28
C LEU A 115 -7.15 -5.29 14.72
N SER A 116 -7.01 -4.28 15.59
CA SER A 116 -7.42 -4.40 16.99
C SER A 116 -8.92 -4.62 17.14
N ILE A 117 -9.74 -3.89 16.37
CA ILE A 117 -11.20 -4.02 16.38
C ILE A 117 -11.62 -5.42 15.93
N VAL A 118 -11.06 -5.90 14.82
CA VAL A 118 -11.37 -7.23 14.28
C VAL A 118 -10.94 -8.31 15.27
N LEU A 119 -9.74 -8.19 15.85
CA LEU A 119 -9.24 -9.15 16.83
C LEU A 119 -10.18 -9.27 18.03
N ILE A 120 -10.57 -8.14 18.63
CA ILE A 120 -11.51 -8.13 19.77
C ILE A 120 -12.84 -8.78 19.41
N LYS A 121 -13.40 -8.43 18.24
CA LYS A 121 -14.67 -8.98 17.77
C LYS A 121 -14.59 -10.48 17.52
N THR A 122 -13.47 -10.98 17.00
CA THR A 122 -13.32 -12.41 16.68
C THR A 122 -12.96 -13.25 17.91
N THR A 123 -12.19 -12.72 18.85
CA THR A 123 -11.76 -13.47 20.05
C THR A 123 -12.68 -13.26 21.27
N GLY A 124 -13.61 -12.30 21.20
CA GLY A 124 -14.49 -11.95 22.33
C GLY A 124 -13.75 -11.31 23.51
N LEU A 125 -12.61 -10.65 23.25
CA LEU A 125 -11.86 -9.96 24.30
C LEU A 125 -12.63 -8.72 24.80
N PRO A 126 -12.34 -8.21 26.02
CA PRO A 126 -12.94 -6.98 26.50
C PRO A 126 -12.63 -5.78 25.58
N GLU A 127 -13.64 -4.96 25.29
CA GLU A 127 -13.49 -3.73 24.48
C GLU A 127 -12.47 -2.74 25.09
N ALA A 128 -12.29 -2.77 26.41
CA ALA A 128 -11.26 -1.98 27.10
C ALA A 128 -9.82 -2.27 26.62
N LEU A 129 -9.58 -3.43 25.99
CA LEU A 129 -8.29 -3.78 25.41
C LEU A 129 -8.06 -3.21 24.01
N GLU A 130 -9.04 -2.54 23.40
CA GLU A 130 -8.93 -2.03 22.03
C GLU A 130 -7.78 -1.04 21.88
N ILE A 131 -7.76 0.00 22.71
CA ILE A 131 -6.72 1.04 22.68
C ILE A 131 -5.34 0.45 23.03
N PRO A 132 -5.18 -0.35 24.11
CA PRO A 132 -3.92 -1.05 24.40
C PRO A 132 -3.40 -1.90 23.24
N LEU A 133 -4.28 -2.65 22.57
CA LEU A 133 -3.91 -3.50 21.44
C LEU A 133 -3.52 -2.66 20.21
N MET A 134 -4.22 -1.55 19.93
CA MET A 134 -3.83 -0.62 18.86
C MET A 134 -2.42 -0.08 19.09
N ILE A 135 -2.10 0.33 20.31
CA ILE A 135 -0.76 0.82 20.67
C ILE A 135 0.27 -0.31 20.51
N LEU A 136 -0.03 -1.51 21.04
CA LEU A 136 0.85 -2.67 20.95
C LEU A 136 1.17 -3.04 19.50
N PHE A 137 0.14 -3.21 18.66
CA PHE A 137 0.32 -3.55 17.25
C PHE A 137 0.99 -2.42 16.47
N GLY A 138 0.69 -1.16 16.78
CA GLY A 138 1.38 -0.02 16.19
C GLY A 138 2.88 -0.03 16.50
N PHE A 139 3.30 -0.34 17.72
CA PHE A 139 4.73 -0.49 18.00
C PHE A 139 5.33 -1.76 17.38
N ALA A 140 4.59 -2.86 17.38
CA ALA A 140 5.04 -4.11 16.76
C ALA A 140 5.28 -3.95 15.26
N PHE A 141 4.38 -3.27 14.54
CA PHE A 141 4.54 -2.98 13.11
C PHE A 141 5.73 -2.07 12.84
N CYS A 142 5.92 -1.00 13.63
CA CYS A 142 7.13 -0.17 13.56
C CYS A 142 8.40 -1.02 13.76
N ALA A 143 8.40 -1.93 14.75
CA ALA A 143 9.53 -2.82 14.99
C ALA A 143 9.80 -3.75 13.81
N THR A 144 8.77 -4.33 13.19
CA THR A 144 8.93 -5.16 11.98
C THR A 144 9.41 -4.37 10.77
N ALA A 145 8.97 -3.12 10.61
CA ALA A 145 9.43 -2.25 9.53
C ALA A 145 10.94 -1.94 9.63
N MET A 146 11.48 -1.85 10.85
CA MET A 146 12.92 -1.67 11.08
C MET A 146 13.76 -2.89 10.68
N ILE A 147 13.17 -4.09 10.56
CA ILE A 147 13.86 -5.32 10.13
C ILE A 147 14.08 -5.34 8.60
N GLY A 148 13.40 -4.46 7.84
CA GLY A 148 13.67 -4.20 6.41
C GLY A 148 13.13 -5.25 5.43
N TYR A 149 13.55 -5.14 4.16
CA TYR A 149 13.05 -5.94 3.00
C TYR A 149 13.13 -7.47 3.20
N LYS A 150 14.14 -7.96 3.94
CA LYS A 150 14.29 -9.40 4.25
C LYS A 150 13.19 -9.93 5.17
N GLY A 151 12.68 -9.11 6.09
CA GLY A 151 11.53 -9.46 6.93
C GLY A 151 10.23 -9.47 6.12
N LEU A 152 10.08 -8.52 5.20
CA LEU A 152 8.92 -8.41 4.33
C LEU A 152 8.84 -9.57 3.31
N ASP A 153 9.94 -9.95 2.66
CA ASP A 153 9.99 -11.11 1.74
C ASP A 153 9.61 -12.43 2.46
N TRP A 154 10.12 -12.64 3.67
CA TRP A 154 9.81 -13.84 4.45
C TRP A 154 8.35 -13.86 4.91
N LEU A 155 7.83 -12.70 5.36
CA LEU A 155 6.42 -12.55 5.75
C LEU A 155 5.49 -12.74 4.54
N SER A 156 5.81 -12.16 3.38
CA SER A 156 5.01 -12.32 2.15
C SER A 156 4.95 -13.77 1.66
N ARG A 157 6.05 -14.52 1.77
CA ARG A 157 6.07 -15.97 1.45
C ARG A 157 5.24 -16.82 2.40
N PHE A 158 5.06 -16.37 3.65
CA PHE A 158 4.30 -17.10 4.66
C PHE A 158 2.82 -16.69 4.69
N ALA A 159 2.53 -15.40 4.42
CA ALA A 159 1.18 -14.85 4.43
C ALA A 159 0.39 -15.14 3.15
N VAL A 160 1.08 -15.39 2.02
CA VAL A 160 0.46 -15.79 0.76
C VAL A 160 0.95 -17.20 0.42
N PRO A 161 0.16 -18.25 0.68
CA PRO A 161 0.44 -19.56 0.11
C PRO A 161 0.32 -19.43 -1.41
N ALA A 162 1.35 -19.84 -2.13
CA ALA A 162 1.27 -20.04 -3.59
C ALA A 162 0.23 -21.10 -3.95
#